data_AF-A0A533ZVQ7-F1
#
_entry.id   AF-A0A533ZVQ7-F1
#
_cell.length_a   1.000
_cell.length_b   1.000
_cell.length_c   1.000
_cell.angle_alpha   90.00
_cell.angle_beta   90.00
_cell.angle_gamma   90.00
#
_symmetry.space_group_name_H-M   'P 1'
#
loop_
_entity.id
_entity.type
_entity.pdbx_description
1 polymer ?
#
loop_
_entity_poly.entity_id
_entity_poly.type
_entity_poly.pdbx_seq_one_letter_code
_entity_poly.pdbx_strand_id
1 'polypeptide(L)' 'MSKALPNYTEDIMTLAQQLKQEGRHEEAIAIAKNLLNDGMSTKAVQKLTGLPEREIMALVDKH' A
#
# COMPACT_ATOMS: atom_id res chain seq x y z
N MET A 1 42.92 8.20 8.12
CA MET A 1 41.80 7.66 7.32
C MET A 1 40.53 8.39 7.74
N SER A 2 40.01 9.30 6.90
CA SER A 2 38.76 10.00 7.15
C SER A 2 37.60 9.04 6.88
N LYS A 3 36.86 8.69 7.94
CA LYS A 3 35.63 7.90 7.84
C LYS A 3 34.60 8.79 7.15
N ALA A 4 34.21 8.45 5.92
CA ALA A 4 33.14 9.16 5.21
C ALA A 4 31.90 9.20 6.10
N LEU A 5 31.36 10.40 6.33
CA LEU A 5 30.12 10.57 7.10
C LEU A 5 28.97 9.92 6.30
N PRO A 6 28.10 9.10 6.93
CA PRO A 6 26.95 8.51 6.25
C PRO A 6 25.99 9.60 5.72
N ASN A 7 25.40 9.34 4.55
CA ASN A 7 24.52 10.28 3.85
C ASN A 7 23.09 10.22 4.40
N TYR A 8 22.90 10.69 5.64
CA TYR A 8 21.59 10.68 6.32
C TYR A 8 20.46 11.33 5.51
N THR A 9 20.77 12.32 4.66
CA THR A 9 19.78 13.00 3.83
C THR A 9 19.13 12.04 2.83
N GLU A 10 19.93 11.21 2.18
CA GLU A 10 19.43 10.22 1.21
C GLU A 10 18.60 9.15 1.91
N ASP A 11 19.08 8.63 3.05
CA ASP A 11 18.36 7.66 3.85
C ASP A 11 16.99 8.19 4.31
N ILE A 12 16.92 9.45 4.76
CA ILE A 12 15.67 10.10 5.18
C ILE A 12 14.72 10.28 4.00
N MET A 13 15.22 10.67 2.82
CA MET A 13 14.39 10.81 1.62
C MET A 13 13.84 9.46 1.18
N THR A 14 14.65 8.41 1.19
CA THR A 14 14.22 7.04 0.91
C THR A 14 13.14 6.59 1.88
N LEU A 15 13.33 6.80 3.19
CA LEU A 15 12.34 6.44 4.20
C LEU A 15 11.04 7.22 4.04
N ALA A 16 11.11 8.53 3.78
CA ALA A 16 9.92 9.34 3.54
C ALA A 16 9.13 8.85 2.31
N GLN A 17 9.82 8.43 1.25
CA GLN A 17 9.19 7.86 0.07
C GLN A 17 8.56 6.49 0.34
N GLN A 18 9.20 5.64 1.17
CA GLN A 18 8.62 4.37 1.60
C GLN A 18 7.35 4.59 2.42
N LEU A 19 7.39 5.45 3.44
CA LEU A 19 6.24 5.80 4.27
C LEU A 19 5.07 6.36 3.44
N LYS A 20 5.37 7.21 2.44
CA LYS A 20 4.33 7.71 1.53
C LYS A 20 3.70 6.60 0.69
N GLN A 21 4.48 5.63 0.23
CA GLN A 21 3.96 4.49 -0.53
C GLN A 21 3.14 3.56 0.36
N GLU A 22 3.59 3.29 1.58
CA GLU A 22 2.87 2.52 2.59
C GLU A 22 1.52 3.18 2.91
N GLY A 23 1.48 4.48 3.19
CA GLY A 23 0.22 5.18 3.47
C GLY A 23 -0.78 5.12 2.30
N ARG A 24 -0.32 5.27 1.06
CA ARG A 24 -1.17 5.08 -0.14
C ARG A 24 -1.68 3.65 -0.27
N HIS A 25 -0.87 2.68 0.12
CA HIS A 25 -1.23 1.28 0.07
C HIS A 25 -2.27 0.92 1.14
N GLU A 26 -2.09 1.40 2.37
CA GLU A 26 -3.05 1.24 3.46
C GLU A 26 -4.41 1.88 3.14
N GLU A 27 -4.41 3.08 2.54
CA GLU A 27 -5.63 3.75 2.08
C GLU A 27 -6.35 2.90 1.01
N ALA A 28 -5.62 2.37 0.03
CA ALA A 28 -6.19 1.49 -1.00
C ALA A 28 -6.83 0.23 -0.39
N ILE A 29 -6.22 -0.36 0.64
CA ILE A 29 -6.78 -1.51 1.38
C ILE A 29 -8.05 -1.12 2.12
N ALA A 30 -8.06 0.04 2.80
CA ALA A 30 -9.23 0.51 3.53
C ALA A 30 -10.43 0.74 2.59
N ILE A 31 -10.19 1.36 1.43
CA ILE A 31 -11.20 1.52 0.39
C ILE A 31 -11.68 0.16 -0.12
N ALA A 32 -10.76 -0.77 -0.41
CA ALA A 32 -11.11 -2.10 -0.90
C ALA A 32 -12.04 -2.85 0.06
N LYS A 33 -11.76 -2.81 1.37
CA LYS A 33 -12.61 -3.43 2.40
C LYS A 33 -14.02 -2.84 2.40
N ASN A 34 -14.14 -1.51 2.33
CA ASN A 34 -15.46 -0.86 2.28
C ASN A 34 -16.24 -1.26 1.03
N LEU A 35 -15.60 -1.24 -0.15
CA LEU A 35 -16.24 -1.64 -1.41
C LEU A 35 -16.69 -3.11 -1.39
N LEU A 36 -15.87 -4.00 -0.84
CA LEU A 36 -16.23 -5.43 -0.69
C LEU A 36 -17.41 -5.60 0.28
N ASN A 37 -17.42 -4.86 1.40
CA ASN A 37 -18.54 -4.86 2.35
C ASN A 37 -19.84 -4.33 1.71
N ASP A 38 -19.73 -3.39 0.78
CA ASP A 38 -20.86 -2.88 -0.02
C ASP A 38 -21.31 -3.86 -1.12
N GLY A 39 -20.71 -5.06 -1.19
CA GLY A 39 -21.08 -6.11 -2.14
C GLY A 39 -20.49 -5.93 -3.54
N MET A 40 -19.50 -5.05 -3.70
CA MET A 40 -18.86 -4.83 -4.99
C MET A 40 -17.98 -6.02 -5.41
N SER A 41 -18.06 -6.42 -6.68
CA SER A 41 -17.21 -7.50 -7.22
C SER A 41 -15.72 -7.20 -7.08
N THR A 42 -14.91 -8.24 -6.85
CA THR A 42 -13.44 -8.17 -6.78
C THR A 42 -12.81 -7.45 -7.99
N LYS A 43 -13.33 -7.69 -9.19
CA LYS A 43 -12.88 -7.03 -10.43
C LYS A 43 -13.13 -5.52 -10.43
N ALA A 44 -14.26 -5.07 -9.91
CA ALA A 44 -14.55 -3.65 -9.77
C ALA A 44 -13.69 -3.00 -8.68
N VAL A 45 -13.50 -3.69 -7.55
CA VAL A 45 -12.58 -3.26 -6.48
C VAL A 45 -11.16 -3.09 -6.99
N GLN A 46 -10.65 -4.05 -7.78
CA GLN A 46 -9.34 -3.96 -8.44
C GLN A 46 -9.21 -2.70 -9.30
N LYS A 47 -10.22 -2.41 -10.11
CA LYS A 47 -10.20 -1.25 -11.01
C LYS A 47 -10.21 0.08 -10.24
N LEU A 48 -10.92 0.15 -9.11
CA LEU A 48 -11.07 1.38 -8.33
C LEU A 48 -9.90 1.65 -7.39
N THR A 49 -9.32 0.60 -6.81
CA THR A 49 -8.26 0.73 -5.79
C THR A 49 -6.86 0.56 -6.39
N GLY A 50 -6.75 -0.05 -7.57
CA GLY A 50 -5.46 -0.40 -8.18
C GLY A 50 -4.76 -1.56 -7.48
N LEU A 51 -5.37 -2.19 -6.47
CA LEU A 51 -4.80 -3.36 -5.81
C LEU A 51 -4.80 -4.58 -6.73
N PRO A 52 -3.77 -5.43 -6.68
CA PRO A 52 -3.75 -6.67 -7.43
C PRO A 52 -4.78 -7.64 -6.87
N GLU A 53 -5.33 -8.49 -7.74
CA GLU A 53 -6.37 -9.45 -7.39
C GLU A 53 -5.97 -10.34 -6.20
N ARG A 54 -4.72 -10.80 -6.15
CA ARG A 54 -4.19 -11.62 -5.04
C ARG A 54 -4.38 -10.98 -3.66
N GLU A 55 -4.24 -9.66 -3.58
CA GLU A 55 -4.36 -8.92 -2.32
C GLU A 55 -5.82 -8.71 -1.97
N ILE A 56 -6.68 -8.48 -2.97
CA ILE A 56 -8.13 -8.42 -2.78
C ILE A 56 -8.67 -9.77 -2.30
N MET A 57 -8.20 -10.89 -2.86
CA MET A 57 -8.59 -12.24 -2.41
C MET A 57 -8.18 -12.48 -0.96
N ALA A 58 -6.97 -12.06 -0.57
CA ALA A 58 -6.52 -12.15 0.82
C ALA A 58 -7.37 -11.31 1.80
N LEU A 59 -8.07 -10.28 1.33
CA LEU A 59 -9.04 -9.52 2.16
C LEU A 59 -10.36 -10.25 2.33
N VAL A 60 -10.78 -11.04 1.34
CA VAL A 60 -12.01 -11.85 1.39
C VAL A 60 -11.82 -13.08 2.26
N ASP A 61 -10.67 -13.77 2.15
CA ASP A 61 -10.36 -15.00 2.89
C ASP A 61 -10.17 -14.77 4.41
N LYS A 62 -10.08 -13.51 4.85
CA LYS A 62 -9.84 -13.13 6.25
C LYS A 62 -11.14 -12.92 7.06
N HIS A 63 -12.29 -13.24 6.49
CA HIS A 63 -13.62 -13.13 7.11
C HIS A 63 -14.41 -14.44 7.07
#